data_AF-A0A1V5WTG5-F1
#
_entry.id   AF-A0A1V5WTG5-F1
#
_cell.length_a   1.000
_cell.length_b   1.000
_cell.length_c   1.000
_cell.angle_alpha   90.00
_cell.angle_beta   90.00
_cell.angle_gamma   90.00
#
_symmetry.space_group_name_H-M   'P 1'
#
loop_
_entity.id
_entity.type
_entity.pdbx_description
1 polymer ?
#
loop_
_entity_poly.entity_id
_entity_poly.type
_entity_poly.pdbx_seq_one_letter_code
_entity_poly.pdbx_strand_id
1 'polypeptide(L)' 'MKYRVDINWYGGEHKFFRHAISPEQALRFAIRQLAKEVGYTTRYVQDYVMDTSHHRWEVNKK' A
#
# COMPACT_ATOMS: atom_id res chain seq x y z
N MET A 1 11.05 -12.88 0.26
CA MET A 1 11.77 -11.76 -0.37
C MET A 1 11.38 -10.47 0.33
N LYS A 2 12.25 -9.44 0.40
CA LYS A 2 11.91 -8.17 1.02
C LYS A 2 11.26 -7.25 -0.03
N TYR A 3 10.19 -6.57 0.36
CA TYR A 3 9.49 -5.60 -0.48
C TYR A 3 9.37 -4.28 0.28
N ARG A 4 9.51 -3.20 -0.46
CA ARG A 4 9.10 -1.85 -0.07
C ARG A 4 7.86 -1.51 -0.86
N VAL A 5 6.81 -1.06 -0.18
CA VAL A 5 5.59 -0.56 -0.80
C VAL A 5 5.46 0.91 -0.44
N ASP A 6 5.43 1.75 -1.46
CA ASP A 6 5.19 3.18 -1.34
C ASP A 6 3.74 3.44 -1.74
N ILE A 7 2.96 4.14 -0.92
CA ILE A 7 1.57 4.50 -1.20
C ILE A 7 1.39 6.01 -1.04
N ASN A 8 0.85 6.66 -2.08
CA ASN A 8 0.40 8.05 -2.04
C ASN A 8 -1.05 8.10 -1.56
N TRP A 9 -1.25 8.63 -0.36
CA TRP A 9 -2.55 8.85 0.27
C TRP A 9 -2.82 10.35 0.38
N TYR A 10 -3.71 10.88 -0.45
CA TYR A 10 -4.08 12.30 -0.48
C TYR A 10 -2.87 13.26 -0.53
N GLY A 11 -1.83 12.89 -1.27
CA GLY A 11 -0.59 13.68 -1.38
C GLY A 11 0.46 13.37 -0.31
N GLY A 12 0.14 12.57 0.71
CA GLY A 12 1.10 12.03 1.68
C GLY A 12 1.71 10.72 1.21
N GLU A 13 3.04 10.59 1.30
CA GLU A 13 3.75 9.35 0.94
C GLU A 13 3.96 8.45 2.18
N HIS A 14 3.41 7.23 2.13
CA HIS A 14 3.52 6.23 3.20
C HIS A 14 4.35 5.04 2.72
N LYS A 15 5.33 4.62 3.53
CA LYS A 15 6.31 3.59 3.16
C LYS A 15 6.21 2.39 4.10
N PHE A 16 5.98 1.22 3.52
CA PHE A 16 5.87 -0.03 4.25
C PHE A 16 6.93 -1.02 3.79
N PHE A 17 7.60 -1.67 4.74
CA PHE A 17 8.61 -2.67 4.45
C PHE A 17 8.16 -4.02 5.00
N ARG A 18 8.22 -5.06 4.16
CA ARG A 18 7.85 -6.41 4.60
C ARG A 18 8.56 -7.51 3.83
N HIS A 19 8.78 -8.64 4.52
CA HIS A 19 9.08 -9.91 3.86
C HIS A 19 7.78 -10.57 3.38
N ALA A 20 7.65 -10.80 2.07
CA ALA A 20 6.49 -11.45 1.48
C ALA A 20 6.90 -12.47 0.40
N ILE A 21 5.94 -13.29 -0.02
CA ILE A 21 6.10 -14.27 -1.08
C ILE A 21 5.90 -13.60 -2.45
N SER A 22 4.98 -12.64 -2.56
CA SER A 22 4.70 -11.89 -3.80
C SER A 22 4.52 -10.38 -3.58
N PRO A 23 4.67 -9.55 -4.63
CA PRO A 23 4.39 -8.11 -4.59
C PRO A 23 2.95 -7.81 -4.13
N GLU A 24 2.00 -8.63 -4.58
CA GLU A 24 0.58 -8.46 -4.27
C GLU A 24 0.28 -8.67 -2.78
N GLN A 25 0.95 -9.66 -2.15
CA GLN A 25 0.86 -9.83 -0.69
C GLN A 25 1.46 -8.65 0.07
N ALA A 26 2.56 -8.06 -0.44
CA ALA A 26 3.16 -6.88 0.15
C ALA A 26 2.21 -5.67 0.06
N LEU A 27 1.59 -5.45 -1.10
CA LEU A 27 0.62 -4.38 -1.31
C LEU A 27 -0.62 -4.52 -0.41
N ARG A 28 -1.23 -5.71 -0.35
CA ARG A 28 -2.39 -5.95 0.53
C ARG A 28 -2.05 -5.73 2.01
N PHE A 29 -0.83 -6.04 2.42
CA PHE A 29 -0.38 -5.71 3.77
C PHE A 29 -0.22 -4.20 3.97
N ALA A 30 0.42 -3.51 3.03
CA ALA A 30 0.60 -2.06 3.09
C ALA A 30 -0.73 -1.31 3.18
N ILE A 31 -1.73 -1.71 2.37
CA ILE A 31 -3.10 -1.17 2.43
C ILE A 31 -3.72 -1.35 3.83
N ARG A 32 -3.54 -2.52 4.46
CA ARG A 32 -4.06 -2.76 5.82
C ARG A 32 -3.34 -1.92 6.88
N GLN A 33 -2.03 -1.70 6.73
CA GLN A 33 -1.27 -0.85 7.65
C GLN A 33 -1.69 0.61 7.48
N LEU A 34 -1.77 1.09 6.24
CA LEU A 34 -2.25 2.43 5.93
C LEU A 34 -3.64 2.66 6.52
N ALA A 35 -4.57 1.74 6.33
CA ALA A 35 -5.92 1.83 6.92
C ALA A 35 -5.92 2.03 8.44
N LYS A 36 -5.00 1.36 9.15
CA LYS A 36 -4.82 1.56 10.60
C LYS A 36 -4.22 2.92 10.92
N GLU A 37 -3.24 3.37 10.14
CA GLU A 37 -2.55 4.65 10.32
C GLU A 37 -3.49 5.84 10.09
N VAL A 38 -4.31 5.78 9.04
CA VAL A 38 -5.23 6.88 8.67
C VAL A 38 -6.61 6.77 9.31
N GLY A 39 -6.90 5.69 10.05
CA GLY A 39 -8.19 5.50 10.74
C GLY A 39 -9.37 5.18 9.84
N TYR A 40 -9.13 4.64 8.64
CA TYR A 40 -10.18 4.27 7.67
C TYR A 40 -10.35 2.75 7.56
N THR A 41 -11.46 2.31 6.94
CA THR A 41 -11.65 0.89 6.66
C THR A 41 -10.66 0.39 5.61
N THR A 42 -10.22 -0.86 5.73
CA THR A 42 -9.31 -1.48 4.74
C THR A 42 -9.91 -1.45 3.34
N ARG A 43 -11.23 -1.64 3.22
CA ARG A 43 -11.93 -1.60 1.92
C ARG A 43 -11.85 -0.22 1.28
N TYR A 44 -12.12 0.85 2.05
CA TYR A 44 -12.03 2.21 1.55
C TYR A 44 -10.63 2.56 1.06
N VAL A 45 -9.60 2.22 1.86
CA VAL A 45 -8.21 2.45 1.46
C VAL A 45 -7.84 1.62 0.25
N GLN A 46 -8.29 0.36 0.17
CA GLN A 46 -8.05 -0.49 -0.99
C GLN A 46 -8.67 0.10 -2.25
N ASP A 47 -9.94 0.52 -2.20
CA ASP A 47 -10.64 1.09 -3.35
C ASP A 47 -9.95 2.37 -3.84
N TYR A 48 -9.48 3.21 -2.92
CA TYR A 48 -8.70 4.40 -3.27
C TYR A 48 -7.33 4.05 -3.87
N VAL A 49 -6.56 3.17 -3.23
CA VAL A 49 -5.20 2.81 -3.68
C VAL A 49 -5.24 2.09 -5.03
N MET A 50 -6.23 1.22 -5.24
CA MET A 50 -6.38 0.42 -6.46
C MET A 50 -7.12 1.15 -7.59
N ASP A 51 -7.56 2.39 -7.38
CA ASP A 51 -8.11 3.25 -8.43
C ASP A 51 -7.06 3.48 -9.53
N THR A 52 -7.28 2.86 -10.69
CA THR A 52 -6.36 2.87 -11.84
C THR A 52 -6.26 4.23 -12.52
N SER A 53 -7.12 5.18 -12.16
CA SER A 53 -7.10 6.55 -12.69
C SER A 53 -5.87 7.33 -12.21
N HIS A 54 -5.20 6.85 -11.16
CA HIS A 54 -4.06 7.53 -10.54
C HIS A 54 -2.97 6.52 -10.18
N HIS A 55 -1.71 6.84 -10.49
CA HIS A 55 -0.58 6.03 -10.02
C HIS A 55 -0.34 6.31 -8.53
N ARG A 56 -1.04 5.58 -7.66
CA ARG A 56 -1.05 5.84 -6.20
C ARG A 56 -0.12 4.95 -5.39
N TRP A 57 0.52 3.95 -5.99
CA TRP A 57 1.38 3.04 -5.25
C TRP A 57 2.45 2.42 -6.13
N GLU A 58 3.56 2.03 -5.49
CA GLU A 58 4.66 1.33 -6.13
C GLU A 58 5.14 0.20 -5.22
N VAL A 59 5.47 -0.97 -5.81
CA VAL A 59 6.04 -2.10 -5.07
C VAL A 59 7.44 -2.40 -5.60
N ASN A 60 8.43 -2.11 -4.76
CA ASN A 60 9.84 -2.29 -5.03
C ASN A 60 10.39 -3.54 -4.34
N LYS A 61 10.98 -4.47 -5.11
CA LYS A 61 11.70 -5.61 -4.55
C LYS A 61 13.07 -5.15 -4.03
N LYS A 62 13.42 -5.58 -2.82
CA LYS A 62 14.70 -5.27 -2.15
C LYS A 62 15.50 -6.54 -1.87
#